data_AF-Q4SR21-F1
#
_entry.id   AF-Q4SR21-F1
#
_cell.length_a   1.000
_cell.length_b   1.000
_cell.length_c   1.000
_cell.angle_alpha   90.00
_cell.angle_beta   90.00
_cell.angle_gamma   90.00
#
_symmetry.space_group_name_H-M   'P 1'
#
loop_
_entity.id
_entity.type
_entity.pdbx_description
1 polymer ?
#
loop_
_entity_poly.entity_id
_entity_poly.type
_entity_poly.pdbx_seq_one_letter_code
_entity_poly.pdbx_strand_id
1 'polypeptide(L)' 'METNCSAINHRMPCRWSLNGTVIDLGNDYRRHMSGGSLIISDLDKDQDAGVYQCMAFNTWGATLSRRASLRFACK' A
#
# COMPACT_ATOMS: atom_id res chain seq x y z
N MET A 1 -4.72 9.49 -1.83
CA MET A 1 -3.86 8.80 -2.83
C MET A 1 -4.43 7.42 -3.08
N GLU A 2 -4.39 6.93 -4.31
CA GLU A 2 -4.66 5.53 -4.64
C GLU A 2 -3.40 4.89 -5.24
N THR A 3 -3.05 3.69 -4.80
CA THR A 3 -2.00 2.86 -5.42
C THR A 3 -2.49 1.44 -5.60
N ASN A 4 -2.30 0.88 -6.79
CA ASN A 4 -2.88 -0.41 -7.19
C ASN A 4 -1.83 -1.54 -7.15
N CYS A 5 -2.26 -2.72 -6.71
CA CYS A 5 -1.50 -3.96 -6.76
C CYS A 5 -2.26 -5.01 -7.56
N SER A 6 -1.80 -5.26 -8.79
CA SER A 6 -2.36 -6.30 -9.64
C SER A 6 -1.62 -7.63 -9.40
N ALA A 7 -2.13 -8.43 -8.46
CA ALA A 7 -1.69 -9.82 -8.32
C ALA A 7 -2.20 -10.65 -9.51
N ILE A 8 -1.47 -11.71 -9.87
CA ILE A 8 -1.81 -12.61 -10.99
C ILE A 8 -3.26 -13.11 -10.89
N ASN A 9 -3.75 -13.29 -9.65
CA ASN A 9 -5.15 -13.57 -9.36
C ASN A 9 -5.73 -12.44 -8.50
N HIS A 10 -6.82 -11.81 -8.96
CA HIS A 10 -7.51 -10.70 -8.28
C HIS A 10 -8.11 -11.04 -6.89
N ARG A 11 -8.02 -12.32 -6.47
CA ARG A 11 -8.41 -12.83 -5.15
C ARG A 11 -7.24 -13.10 -4.21
N MET A 12 -5.99 -12.94 -4.65
CA MET A 12 -4.84 -13.16 -3.78
C MET A 12 -4.78 -12.07 -2.70
N PRO A 13 -4.66 -12.46 -1.42
CA PRO A 13 -4.50 -11.48 -0.35
C PRO A 13 -3.21 -10.70 -0.55
N CYS A 14 -3.30 -9.38 -0.31
CA CYS A 14 -2.22 -8.43 -0.50
C CYS A 14 -2.06 -7.59 0.78
N ARG A 15 -0.82 -7.24 1.11
CA ARG A 15 -0.49 -6.30 2.19
C ARG A 15 0.35 -5.16 1.64
N TRP A 16 0.12 -3.96 2.14
CA TRP A 16 0.93 -2.80 1.80
C TRP A 16 1.90 -2.48 2.94
N SER A 17 3.07 -1.97 2.54
CA SER A 17 4.09 -1.45 3.45
C SER A 17 4.45 -0.02 3.08
N LEU A 18 4.79 0.78 4.08
CA LEU A 18 5.38 2.11 3.96
C LEU A 18 6.78 2.06 4.56
N ASN A 19 7.80 2.41 3.75
CA ASN A 19 9.21 2.35 4.14
C ASN A 19 9.63 0.99 4.73
N GLY A 20 9.05 -0.10 4.21
CA GLY A 20 9.30 -1.47 4.66
C GLY A 20 8.49 -1.92 5.89
N THR A 21 7.73 -1.02 6.52
CA THR A 21 6.85 -1.37 7.65
C THR A 21 5.45 -1.66 7.14
N VAL A 22 4.87 -2.80 7.53
CA VAL A 22 3.51 -3.17 7.14
C VAL A 22 2.53 -2.14 7.70
N ILE A 23 1.63 -1.67 6.83
CA ILE A 23 0.59 -0.72 7.22
C ILE A 23 -0.50 -1.48 7.98
N ASP A 24 -0.74 -1.09 9.23
CA ASP A 24 -1.88 -1.55 10.00
C ASP A 24 -3.12 -0.73 9.62
N LEU A 25 -4.12 -1.40 9.07
CA LEU A 25 -5.39 -0.79 8.67
C LEU A 25 -6.41 -0.79 9.81
N GLY A 26 -6.19 -1.55 10.88
CA GLY A 26 -7.14 -1.68 11.98
C GLY A 26 -7.25 -0.43 12.85
N ASN A 27 -6.22 0.42 12.85
CA ASN A 27 -6.11 1.56 13.75
C ASN A 27 -6.03 2.94 13.04
N ASP A 28 -6.14 2.97 11.72
CA ASP A 28 -6.13 4.22 10.93
C ASP A 28 -7.31 4.25 9.95
N TYR A 29 -8.36 4.97 10.33
CA TYR A 29 -9.59 5.10 9.54
C TYR A 29 -9.38 5.78 8.18
N ARG A 30 -8.27 6.51 7.99
CA ARG A 30 -7.96 7.15 6.71
C ARG A 30 -7.46 6.15 5.68
N ARG A 31 -7.00 4.98 6.11
CA ARG A 31 -6.36 3.96 5.27
C ARG A 31 -7.28 2.76 5.11
N HIS A 32 -7.61 2.41 3.87
CA HIS A 32 -8.42 1.23 3.59
C HIS A 32 -8.02 0.57 2.26
N MET A 33 -8.46 -0.68 2.11
CA MET A 33 -8.18 -1.49 0.92
C MET A 33 -9.44 -1.65 0.07
N SER A 34 -9.29 -1.48 -1.24
CA SER A 34 -10.34 -1.76 -2.22
C SER A 34 -9.74 -2.48 -3.43
N GLY A 35 -10.16 -3.72 -3.70
CA GLY A 35 -9.74 -4.47 -4.88
C GLY A 35 -8.22 -4.72 -5.01
N GLY A 36 -7.45 -4.63 -3.92
CA GLY A 36 -5.98 -4.71 -3.94
C GLY A 36 -5.27 -3.34 -3.91
N SER A 37 -6.01 -2.26 -4.16
CA SER A 37 -5.51 -0.89 -4.01
C SER A 37 -5.52 -0.44 -2.55
N LEU A 38 -4.45 0.24 -2.13
CA LEU A 38 -4.44 1.01 -0.89
C LEU A 38 -4.93 2.43 -1.19
N ILE A 39 -5.93 2.85 -0.42
CA ILE A 39 -6.51 4.19 -0.49
C ILE A 39 -6.20 4.89 0.83
N ILE A 40 -5.64 6.10 0.73
CA ILE A 40 -5.35 6.98 1.86
C ILE A 40 -6.09 8.31 1.65
N SER A 41 -7.04 8.59 2.53
CA SER A 41 -7.75 9.87 2.63
C SER A 41 -6.94 10.85 3.48
N ASP A 42 -7.15 12.16 3.30
CA ASP A 42 -6.53 13.23 4.10
C ASP A 42 -5.01 13.02 4.31
N LEU A 43 -4.28 13.10 3.20
CA LEU A 43 -2.84 12.90 3.17
C LEU A 43 -2.10 13.86 4.11
N ASP A 44 -1.28 13.28 4.98
CA ASP A 44 -0.39 14.00 5.87
C ASP A 44 1.07 13.84 5.39
N LYS A 45 1.77 14.97 5.23
CA LYS A 45 3.11 14.98 4.65
C LYS A 45 4.15 14.25 5.51
N ASP A 46 3.98 14.27 6.82
CA ASP A 46 4.96 13.77 7.78
C ASP A 46 4.72 12.26 8.03
N GLN A 47 3.47 11.80 7.87
CA GLN A 47 3.08 10.41 8.09
C GLN A 47 3.02 9.56 6.81
N ASP A 48 2.68 10.16 5.67
CA ASP A 48 2.36 9.42 4.44
C ASP A 48 3.46 9.53 3.37
N ALA A 49 4.41 10.47 3.48
CA ALA A 49 5.54 10.53 2.56
C ALA A 49 6.45 9.30 2.72
N GLY A 50 6.84 8.69 1.60
CA GLY A 50 7.74 7.55 1.63
C GLY A 50 7.57 6.58 0.48
N VAL A 51 8.09 5.37 0.67
CA VAL A 51 8.11 4.32 -0.33
C VAL A 51 7.08 3.24 0.01
N TYR A 52 6.10 3.10 -0.87
CA TYR A 52 5.06 2.09 -0.81
C TYR A 52 5.43 0.85 -1.60
N GLN A 53 5.14 -0.31 -1.04
CA GLN A 53 5.31 -1.59 -1.72
C GLN A 53 4.22 -2.58 -1.29
N CYS A 54 3.62 -3.24 -2.27
CA CYS A 54 2.65 -4.30 -2.07
C CYS A 54 3.36 -5.66 -2.01
N MET A 55 2.89 -6.53 -1.13
CA MET A 55 3.25 -7.95 -1.07
C MET A 55 2.00 -8.78 -1.35
N ALA A 56 2.02 -9.55 -2.42
CA ALA A 56 0.99 -10.53 -2.74
C ALA A 56 1.48 -11.91 -2.31
N PHE A 57 0.66 -12.68 -1.59
CA PHE A 57 1.09 -13.95 -1.01
C PHE A 57 0.02 -15.04 -1.08
N ASN A 58 0.48 -16.29 -1.09
CA ASN A 58 -0.35 -17.50 -1.03
C ASN A 58 0.38 -18.58 -0.22
N THR A 59 -0.15 -19.80 -0.18
CA THR A 59 0.44 -20.93 0.56
C THR A 59 1.81 -21.37 0.05
N TRP A 60 2.19 -21.00 -1.18
CA TRP A 60 3.47 -21.36 -1.80
C TRP A 60 4.54 -20.27 -1.68
N GLY A 61 4.17 -19.05 -1.30
CA GLY A 61 5.14 -17.97 -1.10
C GLY A 61 4.56 -16.57 -1.22
N ALA A 62 5.45 -15.59 -1.28
CA ALA A 62 5.12 -14.17 -1.40
C ALA A 62 5.99 -13.49 -2.45
N THR A 63 5.38 -12.56 -3.20
CA THR A 63 6.05 -11.74 -4.21
C THR A 63 5.82 -10.27 -3.90
N LEU A 64 6.88 -9.46 -4.08
CA LEU A 64 6.83 -8.02 -3.90
C LEU A 64 6.57 -7.30 -5.23
N SER A 65 5.76 -6.24 -5.17
CA SER A 65 5.60 -5.30 -6.28
C SER A 65 6.84 -4.42 -6.49
N ARG A 66 6.84 -3.64 -7.56
CA ARG A 66 7.76 -2.49 -7.68
C ARG A 66 7.48 -1.49 -6.55
N ARG A 67 8.53 -0.77 -6.13
CA ARG A 67 8.45 0.31 -5.16
C ARG A 67 7.88 1.57 -5.81
N ALA A 68 6.90 2.20 -5.16
CA ALA A 68 6.31 3.48 -5.56
C ALA A 68 6.64 4.54 -4.51
N SER A 69 7.03 5.74 -4.91
CA SER A 69 7.35 6.83 -3.97
C SER A 69 6.23 7.86 -3.94
N LEU A 70 5.71 8.17 -2.75
CA LEU A 70 4.85 9.32 -2.52
C LEU A 70 5.70 10.49 -2.03
N ARG A 71 5.64 11.61 -2.75
CA ARG A 71 6.32 12.85 -2.42
C ARG A 71 5.36 14.01 -2.56
N PHE A 72 5.47 14.98 -1.67
CA PHE A 72 4.74 16.23 -1.74
C PHE A 72 5.61 17.25 -2.48
N ALA A 73 5.03 17.95 -3.44
CA ALA A 73 5.69 19.05 -4.12
C ALA A 73 5.22 20.37 -3.50
N CYS A 74 6.15 21.30 -3.28
CA CYS A 74 5.78 22.70 -3.11
C CYS A 74 5.22 23.22 -4.44
N LYS A 75 4.21 24.08 -4.38
CA LYS A 75 3.74 24.82 -5.56
C LYS A 75 4.74 25.91 -5.94
#